data_AF-A0A6N6L708-F1
#
_entry.id   AF-A0A6N6L708-F1
#
_cell.length_a   1.000
_cell.length_b   1.000
_cell.length_c   1.000
_cell.angle_alpha   90.00
_cell.angle_beta   90.00
_cell.angle_gamma   90.00
#
_symmetry.space_group_name_H-M   'P 1'
#
loop_
_entity.id
_entity.type
_entity.pdbx_description
1 polymer ?
#
loop_
_entity_poly.entity_id
_entity_poly.type
_entity_poly.pdbx_seq_one_letter_code
_entity_poly.pdbx_strand_id
1 'polypeptide(L)'
;MPKIENTNASQIMRSQANKARQAEQRKDTVGSQRGERSARSDQTALSPRARLLSTARKALESASDVRREKIEAIQQEILDGNYQVDVEELAKRLSSLLES
;
A
#
# COMPACT_ATOMS: atom_id res chain seq x y z
N MET A 1 5.07 -67.46 15.99
CA MET A 1 3.76 -66.97 15.49
C MET A 1 3.54 -65.55 15.98
N PRO A 2 3.44 -64.54 15.12
CA PRO A 2 3.14 -63.18 15.54
C PRO A 2 1.61 -62.96 15.62
N LYS A 3 1.14 -62.36 16.72
CA LYS A 3 -0.27 -61.97 16.93
C LYS A 3 -0.48 -60.59 16.30
N ILE A 4 -1.50 -60.46 15.44
CA ILE A 4 -1.87 -59.20 14.79
C ILE A 4 -2.95 -58.54 15.66
N GLU A 5 -2.62 -57.42 16.31
CA GLU A 5 -3.56 -56.68 17.15
C GLU A 5 -4.36 -55.65 16.34
N ASN A 6 -5.67 -55.68 16.54
CA ASN A 6 -6.71 -54.94 15.83
C ASN A 6 -6.74 -53.44 16.23
N THR A 7 -5.82 -52.66 15.65
CA THR A 7 -5.64 -51.22 15.89
C THR A 7 -6.61 -50.33 15.07
N ASN A 8 -7.43 -50.92 14.21
CA ASN A 8 -8.25 -50.18 13.24
C ASN A 8 -9.58 -49.66 13.84
N ALA A 9 -10.16 -50.36 14.82
CA ALA A 9 -11.44 -49.98 15.42
C ALA A 9 -11.35 -48.67 16.23
N SER A 10 -10.23 -48.41 16.88
CA SER A 10 -10.06 -47.25 17.76
C SER A 10 -9.65 -45.97 17.02
N GLN A 11 -9.30 -46.04 15.74
CA GLN A 11 -9.06 -44.87 14.87
C GLN A 11 -10.36 -44.30 14.29
N ILE A 12 -11.33 -45.16 13.98
CA ILE A 12 -12.61 -44.77 13.35
C ILE A 12 -13.49 -43.98 14.33
N MET A 13 -13.46 -44.29 15.63
CA MET A 13 -14.21 -43.53 16.64
C MET A 13 -13.61 -42.14 16.89
N ARG A 14 -12.28 -41.99 16.83
CA ARG A 14 -11.60 -40.69 17.02
C ARG A 14 -11.87 -39.72 15.86
N SER A 15 -11.99 -40.23 14.63
CA SER A 15 -12.27 -39.39 13.46
C SER A 15 -13.71 -38.85 13.43
N GLN A 16 -14.69 -39.58 13.98
CA GLN A 16 -16.07 -39.12 14.10
C GLN A 16 -16.23 -38.05 15.20
N ALA A 17 -15.57 -38.23 16.36
CA ALA A 17 -15.59 -37.23 17.44
C ALA A 17 -15.00 -35.88 17.03
N ASN A 18 -13.97 -35.89 16.17
CA ASN A 18 -13.35 -34.67 15.64
C ASN A 18 -14.22 -33.94 14.59
N LYS A 19 -15.07 -34.65 13.84
CA LYS A 19 -16.00 -34.03 12.88
C LYS A 19 -17.15 -33.29 13.58
N ALA A 20 -17.65 -33.82 14.70
CA ALA A 20 -18.72 -33.19 15.47
C ALA A 20 -18.27 -31.84 16.08
N ARG A 21 -17.05 -31.79 16.65
CA ARG A 21 -16.48 -30.56 17.24
C ARG A 21 -16.21 -29.46 16.20
N GLN A 22 -15.86 -29.83 14.97
CA GLN A 22 -15.66 -28.86 13.88
C GLN A 22 -16.98 -28.26 13.37
N ALA A 23 -18.10 -28.97 13.51
CA ALA A 23 -19.42 -28.45 13.13
C ALA A 23 -19.95 -27.44 14.18
N GLU A 24 -19.59 -27.60 15.45
CA GLU A 24 -19.95 -26.66 16.52
C GLU A 24 -19.14 -25.36 16.45
N GLN A 25 -17.82 -25.44 16.20
CA GLN A 25 -16.97 -24.24 16.02
C GLN A 25 -17.35 -23.38 14.81
N ARG A 26 -18.03 -23.95 13.79
CA ARG A 26 -18.55 -23.19 12.65
C ARG A 26 -19.87 -22.47 12.94
N LYS A 27 -20.56 -22.76 14.03
CA LYS A 27 -21.78 -22.04 14.42
C LYS A 27 -21.48 -20.75 15.18
N ASP A 28 -20.37 -20.69 15.93
CA ASP A 28 -19.97 -19.49 16.67
C ASP A 28 -19.43 -18.37 15.77
N THR A 29 -18.95 -18.69 14.56
CA THR A 29 -18.51 -17.69 13.57
C THR A 29 -19.66 -17.07 12.77
N VAL A 30 -20.87 -17.65 12.81
CA VAL A 30 -22.06 -17.12 12.11
C VAL A 30 -22.81 -16.09 12.97
N GLY A 31 -22.58 -16.08 14.29
CA GLY A 31 -23.19 -15.12 15.23
C GLY A 31 -22.56 -13.72 15.21
N SER A 32 -21.31 -13.58 14.75
CA SER A 32 -20.59 -12.29 14.78
C SER A 32 -20.89 -11.37 13.58
N GLN A 33 -21.67 -11.80 12.60
CA GLN A 33 -21.97 -10.99 11.40
C GLN A 33 -23.26 -10.15 11.50
N ARG A 34 -23.95 -10.17 12.65
CA ARG A 34 -25.19 -9.39 12.84
C ARG A 34 -24.99 -8.00 13.45
N GLY A 35 -23.77 -7.67 13.87
CA GLY A 35 -23.42 -6.38 14.50
C GLY A 35 -22.76 -5.32 13.59
N GLU A 36 -22.25 -5.69 12.41
CA GLU A 36 -21.47 -4.75 11.58
C GLU A 36 -22.26 -4.10 10.43
N ARG A 37 -23.60 -4.15 10.46
CA ARG A 37 -24.43 -3.48 9.43
C ARG A 37 -24.62 -1.98 9.64
N SER A 38 -23.97 -1.36 10.63
CA SER A 38 -24.09 0.08 10.90
C SER A 38 -22.77 0.86 10.89
N ALA A 39 -21.75 0.34 10.21
CA ALA A 39 -20.57 1.12 9.86
C ALA A 39 -20.27 0.95 8.36
N ARG A 40 -21.23 1.35 7.51
CA ARG A 40 -20.88 1.77 6.15
C ARG A 40 -20.06 3.04 6.28
N SER A 41 -18.79 2.88 6.61
CA SER A 41 -17.78 3.88 6.34
C SER A 41 -17.78 4.06 4.83
N ASP A 42 -18.15 5.25 4.35
CA ASP A 42 -18.02 5.61 2.95
C ASP A 42 -16.55 5.45 2.55
N GLN A 43 -16.21 4.32 1.92
CA GLN A 43 -14.87 4.07 1.41
C GLN A 43 -14.77 4.72 0.03
N THR A 44 -14.14 5.89 -0.03
CA THR A 44 -13.79 6.53 -1.29
C THR A 44 -12.64 5.75 -1.94
N ALA A 45 -12.95 4.80 -2.80
CA ALA A 45 -11.94 4.09 -3.57
C ALA A 45 -11.39 5.01 -4.67
N LEU A 46 -10.07 5.21 -4.69
CA LEU A 46 -9.41 6.03 -5.71
C LEU A 46 -9.69 5.44 -7.10
N SER A 47 -10.15 6.26 -8.06
CA SER A 47 -10.41 5.77 -9.41
C SER A 47 -9.13 5.19 -10.05
N PRO A 48 -9.23 4.23 -10.98
CA PRO A 48 -8.06 3.68 -11.66
C PRO A 48 -7.16 4.76 -12.28
N ARG A 49 -7.76 5.82 -12.83
CA ARG A 49 -7.05 6.98 -13.40
C ARG A 49 -6.28 7.77 -12.35
N ALA A 50 -6.87 7.99 -11.17
CA ALA A 50 -6.20 8.69 -10.09
C ALA A 50 -5.06 7.86 -9.46
N ARG A 51 -5.19 6.53 -9.41
CA ARG A 51 -4.07 5.64 -9.04
C ARG A 51 -2.93 5.74 -10.03
N LEU A 52 -3.23 5.70 -11.33
CA LEU A 52 -2.22 5.82 -12.39
C LEU A 52 -1.48 7.17 -12.31
N LEU A 53 -2.22 8.26 -12.14
CA LEU A 53 -1.63 9.60 -11.97
C LEU A 53 -0.76 9.67 -10.71
N SER A 54 -1.19 9.09 -9.58
CA SER A 54 -0.40 9.04 -8.35
C SER A 54 0.89 8.26 -8.54
N THR A 55 0.87 7.13 -9.26
CA THR A 55 2.07 6.34 -9.54
C THR A 55 3.03 7.09 -10.46
N ALA A 56 2.51 7.75 -11.51
CA ALA A 56 3.31 8.58 -12.40
C ALA A 56 3.98 9.75 -11.66
N ARG A 57 3.25 10.43 -10.76
CA ARG A 57 3.81 11.48 -9.90
C ARG A 57 4.92 10.95 -8.99
N LYS A 58 4.70 9.82 -8.33
CA LYS A 58 5.73 9.19 -7.47
C LYS A 58 6.98 8.78 -8.26
N ALA A 59 6.81 8.27 -9.49
CA ALA A 59 7.93 7.93 -10.36
C ALA A 59 8.76 9.18 -10.75
N LEU A 60 8.09 10.29 -11.04
CA LEU A 60 8.75 11.58 -11.31
C LEU A 60 9.45 12.14 -10.07
N GLU A 61 8.87 11.96 -8.88
CA GLU A 61 9.51 12.31 -7.61
C GLU A 61 10.75 11.46 -7.33
N SER A 62 10.72 10.16 -7.65
CA SER A 62 11.88 9.27 -7.51
C SER A 62 12.99 9.53 -8.52
N ALA A 63 12.71 10.17 -9.66
CA ALA A 63 13.73 10.66 -10.58
C ALA A 63 14.49 11.92 -10.06
N SER A 64 14.34 12.25 -8.77
CA SER A 64 14.97 13.39 -8.09
C SER A 64 16.50 13.32 -7.99
N ASP A 65 17.15 12.21 -8.32
CA ASP A 65 18.62 12.18 -8.37
C ASP A 65 19.19 13.19 -9.36
N VAL A 66 18.54 13.37 -10.52
CA VAL A 66 18.92 14.41 -11.50
C VAL A 66 18.75 15.82 -10.92
N ARG A 67 17.87 16.02 -9.94
CA ARG A 67 17.74 17.30 -9.23
C ARG A 67 18.87 17.50 -8.23
N ARG A 68 19.35 16.46 -7.54
CA ARG A 68 20.44 16.59 -6.55
C ARG A 68 21.72 17.07 -7.21
N GLU A 69 22.15 16.41 -8.28
CA GLU A 69 23.36 16.80 -9.03
C GLU A 69 23.27 18.24 -9.57
N LYS A 70 22.12 18.62 -10.14
CA LYS A 70 21.88 20.00 -10.61
C LYS A 70 21.91 21.03 -9.48
N ILE A 71 21.36 20.69 -8.31
CA ILE A 71 21.37 21.56 -7.14
C ILE A 71 22.80 21.74 -6.63
N GLU A 72 23.60 20.68 -6.57
CA GLU A 72 24.99 20.74 -6.15
C GLU A 72 25.83 21.61 -7.11
N ALA A 73 25.66 21.44 -8.42
CA ALA A 73 26.34 22.27 -9.42
C ALA A 73 26.00 23.76 -9.27
N ILE A 74 24.71 24.10 -9.12
CA ILE A 74 24.27 25.48 -8.90
C ILE A 74 24.82 26.03 -7.57
N GLN A 75 24.85 25.22 -6.50
CA GLN A 75 25.43 25.65 -5.22
C GLN A 75 26.91 25.99 -5.36
N GLN A 76 27.69 25.20 -6.10
CA GLN A 76 29.10 25.52 -6.37
C GLN A 76 29.24 26.81 -7.17
N GLU A 77 28.46 27.01 -8.25
CA GLU A 77 28.49 28.26 -9.02
C GLU A 77 28.17 29.49 -8.16
N ILE A 78 27.28 29.37 -7.18
CA ILE A 78 26.95 30.45 -6.23
C ILE A 78 28.14 30.73 -5.32
N LEU A 79 28.77 29.69 -4.76
CA LEU A 79 29.93 29.83 -3.87
C LEU A 79 31.14 30.45 -4.58
N ASP A 80 31.35 30.06 -5.84
CA ASP A 80 32.43 30.58 -6.69
C ASP A 80 32.13 32.00 -7.20
N GLY A 81 30.92 32.52 -6.96
CA GLY A 81 30.48 33.84 -7.40
C GLY A 81 30.21 33.94 -8.91
N ASN A 82 30.17 32.80 -9.60
CA ASN A 82 29.98 32.70 -11.05
C ASN A 82 28.53 32.46 -11.45
N TYR A 83 27.61 32.31 -10.49
CA TYR A 83 26.20 32.14 -10.76
C TYR A 83 25.58 33.45 -11.29
N GLN A 84 25.09 33.40 -12.52
CA GLN A 84 24.46 34.56 -13.17
C GLN A 84 22.95 34.36 -13.27
N VAL A 85 22.20 35.29 -12.67
CA VAL A 85 20.74 35.27 -12.72
C VAL A 85 20.27 35.77 -14.08
N ASP A 86 19.49 34.94 -14.77
CA ASP A 86 18.74 35.37 -15.96
C ASP A 86 17.54 36.21 -15.51
N VAL A 87 17.67 37.52 -15.67
CA VAL A 87 16.66 38.51 -15.26
C VAL A 87 15.40 38.40 -16.12
N GLU A 88 15.53 37.99 -17.39
CA GLU A 88 14.39 37.85 -18.30
C GLU A 88 13.53 36.65 -17.91
N GLU A 89 14.17 35.52 -17.60
CA GLU A 89 13.49 34.32 -17.09
C GLU A 89 12.87 34.57 -15.72
N LEU A 90 13.55 35.33 -14.84
CA LEU A 90 12.99 35.73 -13.55
C LEU A 90 11.71 36.56 -13.72
N ALA A 91 11.74 37.57 -14.60
CA ALA A 91 10.58 38.42 -14.86
C ALA A 91 9.37 37.63 -15.40
N LYS A 92 9.60 36.71 -16.35
CA LYS A 92 8.56 35.82 -16.90
C LYS A 92 7.90 34.95 -15.83
N ARG A 93 8.69 34.42 -14.89
CA ARG A 93 8.16 33.60 -13.78
C ARG A 93 7.36 34.42 -12.79
N LEU A 94 7.85 35.61 -12.44
CA LEU A 94 7.14 36.51 -11.54
C LEU A 94 5.81 36.98 -12.15
N SER A 95 5.78 37.31 -13.45
CA SER A 95 4.53 37.70 -14.12
C SER A 95 3.51 36.55 -14.15
N SER A 96 3.97 35.33 -14.48
CA SER A 96 3.11 34.14 -14.47
C SER A 96 2.52 33.84 -13.08
N LEU A 97 3.26 34.11 -12.01
CA LEU A 97 2.79 33.92 -10.63
C LEU A 97 1.71 34.93 -10.24
N LEU A 98 1.77 36.16 -10.78
CA LEU A 98 0.85 37.26 -10.47
C LEU A 98 -0.47 37.18 -11.27
N GLU A 99 -0.47 36.48 -12.42
CA GLU A 99 -1.67 36.25 -13.24
C GLU A 99 -2.49 35.01 -12.82
N SER A 100 -2.05 34.28 -11.78
CA SER A 100 -2.72 33.08 -11.23
C SER A 100 -3.69 33.42 -10.10
#